data_AF-A0A3D4H461-F1
#
_entry.id   AF-A0A3D4H461-F1
#
_cell.length_a   1.000
_cell.length_b   1.000
_cell.length_c   1.000
_cell.angle_alpha   90.00
_cell.angle_beta   90.00
_cell.angle_gamma   90.00
#
_symmetry.space_group_name_H-M   'P 1'
#
loop_
_entity.id
_entity.type
_entity.pdbx_description
1 polymer ?
#
loop_
_entity_poly.entity_id
_entity_poly.type
_entity_poly.pdbx_seq_one_letter_code
_entity_poly.pdbx_strand_id
1 'polypeptide(L)'
;MNPDNTKKYQSRLWIFYGLLIILLSLLYSGLFYRQLIESESHANREKIQNQRRILTPGPRGNLLDRDGRVLVSNWPKFSAVVFLSDDLVQSAFHNHYRSLVRDYRERGEKIESYSQLRVHSRAMVLQSYLSEVNRLIGRQEEVDASDISRHLYVNPLLPYPIV
;
A
#
# COMPACT_ATOMS: atom_id res chain seq x y z
N MET A 1 -20.20 -2.92 -66.30
CA MET A 1 -18.97 -2.98 -65.46
C MET A 1 -18.50 -4.43 -65.47
N ASN A 2 -17.36 -4.72 -66.09
CA ASN A 2 -16.95 -6.10 -66.43
C ASN A 2 -16.61 -6.90 -65.14
N PRO A 3 -17.28 -8.03 -64.84
CA PRO A 3 -17.12 -8.77 -63.57
C PRO A 3 -15.73 -9.40 -63.36
N ASP A 4 -14.94 -9.54 -64.42
CA ASP A 4 -13.57 -10.08 -64.32
C ASP A 4 -12.60 -9.07 -63.70
N ASN A 5 -12.85 -7.77 -63.91
CA ASN A 5 -12.04 -6.71 -63.34
C ASN A 5 -12.29 -6.57 -61.83
N THR A 6 -13.54 -6.72 -61.38
CA THR A 6 -13.90 -6.60 -59.95
C THR A 6 -13.29 -7.73 -59.11
N LYS A 7 -13.26 -8.98 -59.62
CA LYS A 7 -12.58 -10.10 -58.97
C LYS A 7 -11.06 -9.89 -58.82
N LYS A 8 -10.39 -9.34 -59.85
CA LYS A 8 -8.94 -9.07 -59.80
C LYS A 8 -8.58 -7.99 -58.79
N TYR A 9 -9.40 -6.95 -58.65
CA TYR A 9 -9.25 -5.95 -57.59
C TYR A 9 -9.50 -6.56 -56.20
N GLN A 10 -10.52 -7.40 -56.05
CA GLN A 10 -10.80 -8.10 -54.80
C GLN A 10 -9.61 -8.97 -54.34
N SER A 11 -8.98 -9.74 -55.23
CA SER A 11 -7.80 -10.55 -54.87
C SER A 11 -6.59 -9.73 -54.40
N ARG A 12 -6.37 -8.54 -54.99
CA ARG A 12 -5.29 -7.63 -54.54
C ARG A 12 -5.57 -7.04 -53.17
N LEU A 13 -6.84 -6.72 -52.88
CA LEU A 13 -7.28 -6.25 -51.56
C LEU A 13 -7.08 -7.31 -50.48
N TRP A 14 -7.34 -8.59 -50.76
CA TRP A 14 -7.10 -9.68 -49.80
C TRP A 14 -5.62 -9.83 -49.43
N ILE A 15 -4.72 -9.69 -50.40
CA ILE A 15 -3.27 -9.71 -50.14
C ILE A 15 -2.86 -8.52 -49.26
N PHE A 16 -3.41 -7.33 -49.53
CA PHE A 16 -3.16 -6.14 -48.71
C PHE A 16 -3.65 -6.30 -47.28
N TYR A 17 -4.86 -6.83 -47.07
CA TYR A 17 -5.38 -7.11 -45.73
C TYR A 17 -4.58 -8.18 -45.00
N GLY A 18 -4.11 -9.22 -45.70
CA GLY A 18 -3.22 -10.23 -45.13
C GLY A 18 -1.92 -9.61 -44.60
N LEU A 19 -1.30 -8.73 -45.39
CA LEU A 19 -0.09 -8.01 -44.99
C LEU A 19 -0.35 -7.08 -43.80
N LEU A 20 -1.47 -6.36 -43.79
CA LEU A 20 -1.87 -5.49 -42.69
C LEU A 20 -2.06 -6.27 -41.38
N ILE A 21 -2.72 -7.43 -41.44
CA ILE A 21 -2.97 -8.28 -40.27
C ILE A 21 -1.63 -8.79 -39.70
N ILE A 22 -0.69 -9.19 -40.55
CA ILE A 22 0.64 -9.64 -40.11
C ILE A 22 1.37 -8.50 -39.37
N LEU A 23 1.36 -7.29 -39.94
CA LEU A 23 1.99 -6.12 -39.33
C LEU A 23 1.36 -5.77 -37.98
N LEU A 24 0.04 -5.77 -37.89
CA LEU A 24 -0.68 -5.52 -36.63
C LEU A 24 -0.41 -6.61 -35.60
N SER A 25 -0.37 -7.87 -36.02
CA SER A 25 -0.09 -9.02 -35.13
C SER A 25 1.32 -8.93 -34.54
N LEU A 26 2.31 -8.53 -35.34
CA LEU A 26 3.67 -8.30 -34.88
C LEU A 26 3.72 -7.20 -33.81
N LEU A 27 3.02 -6.09 -34.04
CA LEU A 27 2.95 -4.97 -33.11
C LEU A 27 2.25 -5.36 -31.80
N TYR A 28 1.13 -6.08 -31.89
CA TYR A 28 0.40 -6.61 -30.73
C TYR A 28 1.25 -7.59 -29.92
N SER A 29 1.96 -8.50 -30.58
CA SER A 29 2.85 -9.46 -29.91
C SER A 29 3.99 -8.75 -29.18
N GLY A 30 4.62 -7.75 -29.80
CA GLY A 30 5.65 -6.93 -29.16
C GLY A 30 5.12 -6.15 -27.96
N LEU A 31 3.91 -5.58 -28.06
CA LEU A 31 3.26 -4.88 -26.96
C LEU A 31 2.91 -5.85 -25.82
N PHE A 32 2.36 -7.01 -26.15
CA PHE A 32 2.01 -8.06 -25.19
C PHE A 32 3.25 -8.56 -24.45
N TYR A 33 4.36 -8.81 -25.15
CA TYR A 33 5.63 -9.18 -24.53
C TYR A 33 6.09 -8.12 -23.53
N ARG A 34 6.08 -6.84 -23.94
CA ARG A 34 6.57 -5.75 -23.09
C ARG A 34 5.66 -5.46 -21.89
N GLN A 35 4.35 -5.58 -22.05
CA GLN A 35 3.39 -5.33 -20.98
C GLN A 35 3.27 -6.52 -20.01
N LEU A 36 3.30 -7.76 -20.49
CA LEU A 36 3.04 -8.93 -19.65
C LEU A 36 4.31 -9.53 -19.05
N ILE A 37 5.45 -9.48 -19.76
CA ILE A 37 6.71 -10.10 -19.32
C ILE A 37 7.65 -9.07 -18.67
N GLU A 38 7.71 -7.83 -19.18
CA GLU A 38 8.61 -6.78 -18.64
C GLU A 38 7.98 -5.86 -17.58
N SER A 39 6.69 -6.05 -17.26
CA SER A 39 5.96 -5.28 -16.24
C SER A 39 6.70 -5.20 -14.89
N GLU A 40 7.22 -6.32 -14.41
CA GLU A 40 7.93 -6.37 -13.12
C GLU A 40 9.24 -5.59 -13.13
N SER A 41 9.92 -5.49 -14.29
CA SER A 41 11.20 -4.78 -14.40
C SER A 41 11.01 -3.26 -14.43
N HIS A 42 9.87 -2.77 -14.91
CA HIS A 42 9.54 -1.35 -14.89
C HIS A 42 9.12 -0.87 -13.49
N ALA A 43 8.36 -1.68 -12.75
CA ALA A 43 8.03 -1.41 -11.35
C ALA A 43 9.28 -1.34 -10.45
N ASN A 44 10.26 -2.21 -10.69
CA ASN A 44 11.54 -2.17 -9.95
C ASN A 44 12.42 -0.97 -10.34
N ARG A 45 12.41 -0.54 -11.61
CA ARG A 45 13.14 0.67 -12.05
C ARG A 45 12.51 1.96 -11.51
N GLU A 46 11.18 2.01 -11.37
CA GLU A 46 10.48 3.08 -10.67
C GLU A 46 10.90 3.16 -9.19
N LYS A 47 10.97 2.02 -8.49
CA LYS A 47 11.47 1.96 -7.10
C LYS A 47 12.92 2.45 -6.97
N ILE A 48 13.78 2.17 -7.96
CA ILE A 48 15.18 2.61 -7.95
C ILE A 48 15.30 4.12 -8.27
N GLN A 49 14.51 4.68 -9.20
CA GLN A 49 14.49 6.13 -9.41
C GLN A 49 13.87 6.90 -8.24
N ASN A 50 12.94 6.27 -7.52
CA ASN A 50 12.39 6.77 -6.25
C ASN A 50 13.32 6.50 -5.05
N GLN A 51 14.61 6.24 -5.26
CA GLN A 51 15.62 6.37 -4.21
C GLN A 51 15.83 7.86 -3.91
N ARG A 52 14.81 8.45 -3.29
CA ARG A 52 14.82 9.77 -2.68
C ARG A 52 16.08 9.90 -1.83
N ARG A 53 16.93 10.87 -2.17
CA ARG A 53 18.08 11.24 -1.33
C ARG A 53 17.55 11.72 0.02
N ILE A 54 17.59 10.86 1.03
CA ILE A 54 17.22 11.22 2.40
C ILE A 54 18.37 12.08 2.94
N LEU A 55 18.26 13.39 2.75
CA LEU A 55 19.14 14.36 3.40
C LEU A 55 18.82 14.33 4.89
N THR A 56 19.63 13.62 5.68
CA THR A 56 19.55 13.71 7.13
C THR A 56 20.11 15.07 7.52
N PRO A 57 19.29 16.01 8.02
CA PRO A 57 19.82 17.31 8.45
C PRO A 57 20.84 17.08 9.56
N GLY A 58 21.92 17.86 9.55
CA GLY A 58 22.88 17.84 10.66
C GLY A 58 22.19 18.23 11.97
N PRO A 59 22.58 17.63 13.11
CA PRO A 59 22.05 18.02 14.41
C PRO A 59 22.37 19.49 14.70
N ARG A 60 21.45 20.19 15.37
CA ARG A 60 21.69 21.57 15.82
C ARG A 60 22.70 21.59 16.97
N GLY A 61 23.49 22.65 17.06
CA GLY A 61 24.39 22.86 18.21
C GLY A 61 23.60 23.05 19.50
N ASN A 62 24.20 22.61 20.62
CA ASN A 62 23.62 22.82 21.94
C ASN A 62 23.70 24.29 22.33
N LEU A 63 22.63 24.82 22.95
CA LEU A 63 22.63 26.16 23.53
C LEU A 63 23.12 26.07 24.97
N LEU A 64 24.16 26.84 25.28
CA LEU A 64 24.76 26.89 26.61
C LEU A 64 24.54 28.27 27.24
N ASP A 65 24.44 28.29 28.57
CA ASP A 65 24.52 29.52 29.35
C ASP A 65 25.97 30.01 29.48
N ARG A 66 26.18 31.21 30.04
CA ARG A 66 27.50 31.84 30.29
C ARG A 66 28.44 30.96 31.12
N ASP A 67 27.89 30.13 31.99
CA ASP A 67 28.63 29.18 32.83
C ASP A 67 28.87 27.82 32.14
N GLY A 68 28.56 27.69 30.85
CA GLY A 68 28.75 26.45 30.08
C GLY A 68 27.72 25.35 30.38
N ARG A 69 26.61 25.67 31.05
CA ARG A 69 25.52 24.72 31.32
C ARG A 69 24.59 24.61 30.11
N VAL A 70 24.23 23.40 29.71
CA VAL A 70 23.34 23.15 28.56
C VAL A 70 21.91 23.55 28.91
N LEU A 71 21.35 24.52 28.19
CA LEU A 71 19.97 24.96 28.29
C LEU A 71 19.06 24.22 27.30
N VAL A 72 19.57 23.97 26.08
CA VAL A 72 18.83 23.24 25.04
C VAL A 72 19.77 22.26 24.35
N SER A 73 19.34 21.00 24.29
CA SER A 73 20.02 19.90 23.58
C SER A 73 19.08 19.26 22.58
N ASN A 74 19.64 18.60 21.57
CA ASN A 74 18.89 17.75 20.66
C ASN A 74 18.95 16.29 21.13
N TRP A 75 17.82 15.60 21.11
CA TRP A 75 17.73 14.17 21.41
C TRP A 75 17.06 13.47 20.23
N PRO A 76 17.57 12.31 19.78
CA PRO A 76 16.90 11.55 18.73
C PRO A 76 15.54 11.08 19.24
N LYS A 77 14.48 11.44 18.51
CA LYS A 77 13.14 10.90 18.72
C LYS A 77 12.81 9.95 17.58
N PHE A 78 12.43 8.73 17.93
CA PHE A 78 11.87 7.76 17.00
C PHE A 78 10.36 7.79 17.13
N SER A 79 9.66 7.67 16.00
CA SER A 79 8.21 7.45 15.99
C SER A 79 7.89 6.40 14.96
N ALA A 80 7.00 5.49 15.32
CA ALA A 80 6.47 4.48 14.43
C ALA A 80 5.00 4.81 14.16
N VAL A 81 4.61 4.74 12.89
CA VAL A 81 3.25 5.09 12.46
C VAL A 81 2.71 4.04 11.50
N VAL A 82 1.42 3.75 11.60
CA VAL A 82 0.72 2.83 10.71
C VAL A 82 -0.05 3.65 9.68
N PHE A 83 0.24 3.44 8.40
CA PHE A 83 -0.50 4.08 7.30
C PHE A 83 -1.83 3.37 7.10
N LEU A 84 -2.89 3.95 7.64
CA LEU A 84 -4.22 3.33 7.63
C LEU A 84 -4.77 3.16 6.21
N SER A 85 -4.36 3.97 5.25
CA SER A 85 -4.77 3.87 3.84
C SER A 85 -4.01 2.83 3.03
N ASP A 86 -2.99 2.18 3.60
CA ASP A 86 -2.21 1.14 2.91
C ASP A 86 -3.09 -0.10 2.64
N ASP A 87 -2.98 -0.67 1.45
CA ASP A 87 -3.75 -1.84 1.01
C ASP A 87 -3.46 -3.07 1.89
N LEU A 88 -2.22 -3.22 2.36
CA LEU A 88 -1.85 -4.31 3.28
C LEU A 88 -2.54 -4.17 4.64
N VAL A 89 -2.64 -2.94 5.15
CA VAL A 89 -3.32 -2.65 6.44
C VAL A 89 -4.83 -2.80 6.29
N GLN A 90 -5.39 -2.30 5.19
CA GLN A 90 -6.82 -2.45 4.88
C GLN A 90 -7.21 -3.91 4.72
N SER A 91 -6.44 -4.70 3.97
CA SER A 91 -6.68 -6.14 3.83
C SER A 91 -6.53 -6.87 5.17
N ALA A 92 -5.55 -6.51 6.01
CA ALA A 92 -5.43 -7.06 7.36
C ALA A 92 -6.68 -6.78 8.23
N PHE A 93 -7.21 -5.56 8.19
CA PHE A 93 -8.47 -5.24 8.89
C PHE A 93 -9.65 -6.08 8.40
N HIS A 94 -9.82 -6.21 7.09
CA HIS A 94 -10.91 -7.01 6.52
C HIS A 94 -10.77 -8.49 6.85
N ASN A 95 -9.56 -9.04 6.72
CA ASN A 95 -9.28 -10.45 6.98
C ASN A 95 -9.48 -10.79 8.45
N HIS A 96 -8.96 -9.97 9.36
CA HIS A 96 -9.13 -10.17 10.80
C HIS A 96 -10.60 -10.03 11.24
N TYR A 97 -11.34 -9.09 10.65
CA TYR A 97 -12.77 -8.97 10.95
C TYR A 97 -13.54 -10.21 10.47
N ARG A 98 -13.23 -10.72 9.28
CA ARG A 98 -13.86 -11.93 8.74
C ARG A 98 -13.52 -13.18 9.55
N SER A 99 -12.27 -13.33 9.98
CA SER A 99 -11.87 -14.44 10.86
C SER A 99 -12.63 -14.35 12.18
N LEU A 100 -12.68 -13.17 12.80
CA LEU A 100 -13.40 -12.97 14.05
C LEU A 100 -14.88 -13.34 13.93
N VAL A 101 -15.57 -12.87 12.88
CA VAL A 101 -16.98 -13.23 12.63
C VAL A 101 -17.15 -14.74 12.41
N ARG A 102 -16.21 -15.40 11.74
CA ARG A 102 -16.22 -16.86 11.59
C ARG A 102 -16.06 -17.55 12.95
N ASP A 103 -15.13 -17.10 13.78
CA ASP A 103 -14.89 -17.69 15.10
C ASP A 103 -16.11 -17.56 16.02
N TYR A 104 -16.81 -16.40 16.00
CA TYR A 104 -18.09 -16.23 16.73
C TYR A 104 -19.15 -17.22 16.24
N ARG A 105 -19.24 -17.46 14.92
CA ARG A 105 -20.20 -18.42 14.35
C ARG A 105 -19.87 -19.87 14.72
N GLU A 106 -18.58 -20.23 14.72
CA GLU A 106 -18.11 -21.56 15.12
C GLU A 106 -18.37 -21.84 16.60
N ARG A 107 -18.24 -20.81 17.46
CA ARG A 107 -18.61 -20.90 18.88
C ARG A 107 -20.12 -20.85 19.15
N GLY A 108 -20.94 -20.56 18.14
CA GLY A 108 -22.38 -20.38 18.30
C GLY A 108 -22.76 -19.14 19.12
N GLU A 109 -21.84 -18.18 19.28
CA GLU A 109 -22.03 -16.96 20.06
C GLU A 109 -22.79 -15.92 19.22
N LYS A 110 -23.70 -15.19 19.86
CA LYS A 110 -24.40 -14.06 19.21
C LYS A 110 -23.53 -12.82 19.25
N ILE A 111 -23.40 -12.17 18.10
CA ILE A 111 -22.76 -10.86 17.99
C ILE A 111 -23.76 -9.79 18.44
N GLU A 112 -23.51 -9.15 19.58
CA GLU A 112 -24.37 -8.09 20.11
C GLU A 112 -24.32 -6.82 19.26
N SER A 113 -23.12 -6.40 18.82
CA SER A 113 -22.93 -5.20 18.01
C SER A 113 -21.80 -5.37 16.98
N TYR A 114 -22.17 -5.41 15.70
CA TYR A 114 -21.21 -5.47 14.59
C TYR A 114 -20.32 -4.23 14.51
N SER A 115 -20.81 -3.06 14.94
CA SER A 115 -20.02 -1.83 14.94
C SER A 115 -18.88 -1.90 15.95
N GLN A 116 -19.18 -2.31 17.19
CA GLN A 116 -18.18 -2.50 18.23
C GLN A 116 -17.20 -3.62 17.86
N LEU A 117 -17.71 -4.72 17.29
CA LEU A 117 -16.88 -5.82 16.80
C LEU A 117 -15.86 -5.35 15.76
N ARG A 118 -16.27 -4.48 14.83
CA ARG A 118 -15.38 -3.93 13.80
C ARG A 118 -14.31 -3.01 14.40
N VAL A 119 -14.69 -2.16 15.36
CA VAL A 119 -13.72 -1.30 16.07
C VAL A 119 -12.70 -2.15 16.83
N HIS A 120 -13.18 -3.14 17.59
CA HIS A 120 -12.33 -4.06 18.33
C HIS A 120 -11.39 -4.86 17.41
N SER A 121 -11.90 -5.35 16.28
CA SER A 121 -11.08 -6.04 15.28
C SER A 121 -9.96 -5.17 14.72
N ARG A 122 -10.22 -3.89 14.44
CA ARG A 122 -9.17 -2.97 13.99
C ARG A 122 -8.15 -2.71 15.09
N ALA A 123 -8.61 -2.57 16.33
CA ALA A 123 -7.74 -2.40 17.48
C ALA A 123 -6.79 -3.59 17.68
N MET A 124 -7.28 -4.83 17.52
CA MET A 124 -6.43 -6.03 17.61
C MET A 124 -5.35 -6.09 16.52
N VAL A 125 -5.66 -5.66 15.30
CA VAL A 125 -4.65 -5.59 14.23
C VAL A 125 -3.60 -4.52 14.53
N LEU A 126 -4.00 -3.36 15.03
CA LEU A 126 -3.02 -2.34 15.45
C LEU A 126 -2.21 -2.79 16.68
N GLN A 127 -2.83 -3.53 17.60
CA GLN A 127 -2.17 -4.12 18.75
C GLN A 127 -1.11 -5.14 18.32
N SER A 128 -1.35 -5.94 17.27
CA SER A 128 -0.34 -6.90 16.80
C SER A 128 0.90 -6.17 16.26
N TYR A 129 0.72 -5.09 15.50
CA TYR A 129 1.82 -4.23 15.06
C TYR A 129 2.54 -3.56 16.22
N LEU A 130 1.80 -3.00 17.18
CA LEU A 130 2.38 -2.39 18.37
C LEU A 130 3.16 -3.42 19.20
N SER A 131 2.63 -4.64 19.34
CA SER A 131 3.28 -5.72 20.09
C SER A 131 4.61 -6.14 19.48
N GLU A 132 4.70 -6.14 18.14
CA GLU A 132 5.96 -6.38 17.44
C GLU A 132 6.97 -5.26 17.70
N VAL A 133 6.55 -4.00 17.63
CA VAL A 133 7.42 -2.86 17.93
C VAL A 133 7.87 -2.89 19.40
N ASN A 134 6.93 -3.09 20.32
CA ASN A 134 7.15 -3.25 21.75
C ASN A 134 8.20 -4.31 22.08
N ARG A 135 8.15 -5.47 21.40
CA ARG A 135 9.14 -6.53 21.54
C ARG A 135 10.54 -6.07 21.12
N LEU A 136 10.65 -5.22 20.10
CA LEU A 136 11.94 -4.68 19.64
C LEU A 136 12.49 -3.60 20.58
N ILE A 137 11.63 -2.76 21.15
CA ILE A 137 12.03 -1.62 22.00
C ILE A 137 12.01 -1.93 23.51
N GLY A 138 11.57 -3.13 23.90
CA GLY A 138 11.44 -3.54 25.30
C GLY A 138 10.32 -2.84 26.07
N ARG A 139 9.24 -2.44 25.39
CA ARG A 139 8.05 -1.80 26.00
C ARG A 139 6.85 -2.74 26.03
N GLN A 140 5.82 -2.36 26.77
CA GLN A 140 4.55 -3.10 26.90
C GLN A 140 3.36 -2.12 26.80
N GLU A 141 3.34 -1.31 25.76
CA GLU A 141 2.23 -0.39 25.50
C GLU A 141 1.04 -1.15 24.86
N GLU A 142 -0.18 -0.74 25.20
CA GLU A 142 -1.42 -1.29 24.63
C GLU A 142 -2.17 -0.20 23.87
N VAL A 143 -2.85 -0.59 22.79
CA VAL A 143 -3.63 0.34 21.98
C VAL A 143 -5.02 0.53 22.57
N ASP A 144 -5.40 1.77 22.82
CA ASP A 144 -6.76 2.14 23.24
C ASP A 144 -7.73 2.07 22.06
N ALA A 145 -8.65 1.12 22.09
CA ALA A 145 -9.68 0.93 21.06
C ALA A 145 -10.57 2.17 20.86
N SER A 146 -10.80 2.96 21.93
CA SER A 146 -11.60 4.17 21.86
C SER A 146 -10.87 5.28 21.09
N ASP A 147 -9.57 5.42 21.32
CA ASP A 147 -8.72 6.39 20.64
C ASP A 147 -8.54 6.06 19.16
N ILE A 148 -8.32 4.78 18.82
CA ILE A 148 -8.29 4.32 17.42
C ILE A 148 -9.60 4.67 16.71
N SER A 149 -10.72 4.39 17.35
CA SER A 149 -12.03 4.64 16.74
C SER A 149 -12.17 6.13 16.41
N ARG A 150 -11.83 7.00 17.37
CA ARG A 150 -11.85 8.45 17.20
C ARG A 150 -10.91 8.87 16.07
N HIS A 151 -9.68 8.39 16.03
CA HIS A 151 -8.71 8.73 14.99
C HIS A 151 -9.21 8.32 13.60
N LEU A 152 -9.75 7.11 13.45
CA LEU A 152 -10.29 6.63 12.18
C LEU A 152 -11.51 7.43 11.71
N TYR A 153 -12.30 7.98 12.65
CA TYR A 153 -13.45 8.82 12.31
C TYR A 153 -13.05 10.25 11.95
N VAL A 154 -12.12 10.84 12.70
CA VAL A 154 -11.73 12.24 12.53
C VAL A 154 -10.70 12.41 11.41
N ASN A 155 -9.73 11.49 11.32
CA ASN A 155 -8.57 11.60 10.44
C ASN A 155 -8.30 10.28 9.68
N PRO A 156 -9.25 9.79 8.86
CA PRO A 156 -9.14 8.48 8.20
C PRO A 156 -7.93 8.33 7.26
N LEU A 157 -7.40 9.45 6.76
CA LEU A 157 -6.26 9.46 5.83
C LEU A 157 -4.92 9.69 6.53
N LEU A 158 -4.92 10.09 7.81
CA LEU A 158 -3.69 10.31 8.54
C LEU A 158 -3.17 9.01 9.13
N PRO A 159 -1.85 8.79 9.13
CA PRO A 159 -1.28 7.62 9.76
C PRO A 159 -1.55 7.65 11.27
N TYR A 160 -1.75 6.48 11.86
CA TYR A 160 -1.96 6.32 13.29
C TYR A 160 -0.61 6.12 14.00
N PRO A 161 -0.22 6.98 14.96
CA PRO A 161 1.01 6.80 15.71
C PRO A 161 0.89 5.61 16.65
N ILE A 162 1.90 4.74 16.66
CA ILE A 162 1.99 3.59 17.57
C ILE A 162 3.14 3.71 18.57
N VAL A 163 4.16 4.54 18.30
CA VAL A 163 5.27 4.91 19.22
C VAL A 163 5.71 6.34 18.99
#